data_AF-A0A820I5D2-F1
#
_entry.id   AF-A0A820I5D2-F1
#
_cell.length_a   1.000
_cell.length_b   1.000
_cell.length_c   1.000
_cell.angle_alpha   90.00
_cell.angle_beta   90.00
_cell.angle_gamma   90.00
#
_symmetry.space_group_name_H-M   'P 1'
#
loop_
_entity.id
_entity.type
_entity.pdbx_description
1 polymer ?
#
loop_
_entity_poly.entity_id
_entity_poly.type
_entity_poly.pdbx_seq_one_letter_code
_entity_poly.pdbx_strand_id
1 'polypeptide(L)'
;TDLDYIKHEWDMIATFPDIYILNVSPSNPYNLQLICIQDCRQCVIISTLDRDNQDTYLVDKSSVLCTLNIRQIEMKSAGFVSVMNLTGQSTLDMHTNQTTALLKNKIRTLTTLTIDSNVQYVEQGDTDEVDLEFYLTTPFASGAAFADSVLDCILSCAYYNDNAVNLLRNILTGGVDVQLEEILAEGGGFTQCESTDILKKRNRARVAVLEIRELIPDIDIR
;
A
#
# COMPACT_ATOMS: atom_id res chain seq x y z
N THR A 1 18.96 13.64 2.35
CA THR A 1 19.15 12.47 3.23
C THR A 1 17.82 12.17 3.86
N ASP A 2 17.23 11.02 3.56
CA ASP A 2 15.84 10.64 3.92
C ASP A 2 15.48 10.89 5.40
N LEU A 3 16.48 10.82 6.29
CA LEU A 3 16.30 11.14 7.70
C LEU A 3 15.97 12.61 7.98
N ASP A 4 16.54 13.54 7.21
CA ASP A 4 16.28 14.98 7.39
C ASP A 4 14.88 15.35 6.87
N TYR A 5 14.37 14.61 5.87
CA TYR A 5 12.98 14.69 5.44
C TYR A 5 12.04 14.27 6.57
N ILE A 6 12.26 13.08 7.16
CA ILE A 6 11.42 12.58 8.26
C ILE A 6 11.50 13.50 9.49
N LYS A 7 12.67 14.06 9.82
CA LYS A 7 12.79 15.04 10.91
C LYS A 7 11.92 16.27 10.69
N HIS A 8 11.76 16.71 9.45
CA HIS A 8 10.92 17.87 9.13
C HIS A 8 9.43 17.57 9.29
N GLU A 9 8.99 16.35 8.96
CA GLU A 9 7.60 15.93 9.12
C GLU A 9 7.25 15.41 10.52
N TRP A 10 8.27 15.10 11.33
CA TRP A 10 8.09 14.42 12.61
C TRP A 10 7.17 15.17 13.56
N ASP A 11 7.24 16.50 13.59
CA ASP A 11 6.41 17.33 14.47
C ASP A 11 4.90 17.11 14.23
N MET A 12 4.48 16.79 13.00
CA MET A 12 3.09 16.49 12.66
C MET A 12 2.68 15.06 13.02
N ILE A 13 3.63 14.11 12.94
CA ILE A 13 3.35 12.67 13.02
C ILE A 13 3.55 12.13 14.45
N ALA A 14 4.40 12.77 15.26
CA ALA A 14 4.78 12.32 16.61
C ALA A 14 3.60 12.17 17.60
N THR A 15 2.44 12.75 17.28
CA THR A 15 1.25 12.67 18.15
C THR A 15 0.50 11.34 18.02
N PHE A 16 0.75 10.56 16.97
CA PHE A 16 0.06 9.29 16.74
C PHE A 16 0.74 8.12 17.47
N PRO A 17 -0.05 7.17 18.01
CA PRO A 17 0.50 5.99 18.67
C PRO A 17 1.09 4.99 17.66
N ASP A 18 1.96 4.09 18.15
CA ASP A 18 2.50 2.93 17.42
C ASP A 18 3.28 3.25 16.13
N ILE A 19 3.99 4.38 16.11
CA ILE A 19 4.86 4.77 14.99
C ILE A 19 6.31 4.45 15.32
N TYR A 20 6.97 3.74 14.40
CA TYR A 20 8.37 3.36 14.50
C TYR A 20 9.10 3.82 13.25
N ILE A 21 10.20 4.56 13.42
CA ILE A 21 11.07 4.98 12.32
C ILE A 21 12.31 4.12 12.31
N LEU A 22 12.65 3.61 11.13
CA LEU A 22 13.91 2.92 10.90
C LEU A 22 14.76 3.70 9.90
N ASN A 23 15.95 4.12 10.32
CA ASN A 23 16.89 4.82 9.45
C ASN A 23 17.70 3.83 8.60
N VAL A 24 17.04 3.20 7.64
CA VAL A 24 17.66 2.28 6.68
C VAL A 24 17.17 2.56 5.27
N SER A 25 18.03 2.32 4.28
CA SER A 25 17.60 2.44 2.88
C SER A 25 16.68 1.27 2.51
N PRO A 26 15.51 1.53 1.91
CA PRO A 26 14.57 0.50 1.44
C PRO A 26 15.06 -0.22 0.18
N SER A 27 16.08 0.31 -0.50
CA SER A 27 16.67 -0.30 -1.70
C SER A 27 17.54 -1.51 -1.41
N ASN A 28 17.91 -1.76 -0.14
CA ASN A 28 18.72 -2.91 0.23
C ASN A 28 17.81 -4.06 0.72
N PRO A 29 17.77 -5.21 0.02
CA PRO A 29 16.96 -6.36 0.43
C PRO A 29 17.26 -6.87 1.84
N TYR A 30 18.50 -6.72 2.33
CA TYR A 30 18.86 -7.14 3.69
C TYR A 30 18.13 -6.30 4.76
N ASN A 31 17.98 -4.99 4.52
CA ASN A 31 17.27 -4.11 5.44
C ASN A 31 15.78 -4.46 5.51
N LEU A 32 15.18 -4.85 4.37
CA LEU A 32 13.79 -5.30 4.29
C LEU A 32 13.56 -6.63 5.04
N GLN A 33 14.56 -7.51 5.07
CA GLN A 33 14.50 -8.75 5.85
C GLN A 33 14.60 -8.49 7.36
N LEU A 34 15.41 -7.52 7.79
CA LEU A 34 15.54 -7.13 9.20
C LEU A 34 14.23 -6.63 9.81
N ILE A 35 13.37 -6.01 9.02
CA ILE A 35 12.05 -5.54 9.46
C ILE A 35 10.94 -6.60 9.34
N CYS A 36 11.30 -7.84 8.99
CA CYS A 36 10.33 -8.93 8.79
C CYS A 36 9.21 -8.54 7.81
N ILE A 37 9.56 -7.93 6.67
CA ILE A 37 8.57 -7.45 5.68
C ILE A 37 7.59 -8.53 5.20
N GLN A 38 7.98 -9.80 5.28
CA GLN A 38 7.12 -10.95 4.97
C GLN A 38 5.88 -11.06 5.86
N ASP A 39 5.94 -10.52 7.09
CA ASP A 39 4.86 -10.55 8.07
C ASP A 39 4.04 -9.24 8.05
N CYS A 40 4.35 -8.31 7.13
CA CYS A 40 3.62 -7.06 7.04
C CYS A 40 2.23 -7.26 6.42
N ARG A 41 1.22 -6.55 6.94
CA ARG A 41 -0.15 -6.57 6.38
C ARG A 41 -0.21 -5.85 5.03
N GLN A 42 0.52 -4.76 4.92
CA GLN A 42 0.61 -3.93 3.73
C GLN A 42 1.98 -3.23 3.74
N CYS A 43 2.70 -3.30 2.63
CA CYS A 43 3.83 -2.44 2.34
C CYS A 43 3.36 -1.30 1.42
N VAL A 44 3.68 -0.06 1.77
CA VAL A 44 3.36 1.11 0.95
C VAL A 44 4.68 1.75 0.54
N ILE A 45 4.90 1.87 -0.77
CA ILE A 45 6.06 2.53 -1.36
C ILE A 45 5.59 3.86 -1.90
N ILE A 46 6.09 4.93 -1.30
CA ILE A 46 5.75 6.30 -1.67
C ILE A 46 6.94 6.89 -2.42
N SER A 47 6.67 7.41 -3.61
CA SER A 47 7.66 8.14 -4.40
C SER A 47 7.79 9.57 -3.87
N THR A 48 8.99 9.99 -3.50
CA THR A 48 9.28 11.41 -3.25
C THR A 48 9.68 12.06 -4.57
N LEU A 49 8.97 13.12 -4.96
CA LEU A 49 9.19 13.79 -6.24
C LEU A 49 10.59 14.42 -6.31
N ASP A 50 11.50 13.80 -7.05
CA ASP A 50 12.84 14.35 -7.30
C ASP A 50 12.73 15.40 -8.43
N ARG A 51 12.49 16.66 -8.05
CA ARG A 51 12.27 17.77 -8.99
C ARG A 51 13.48 18.08 -9.88
N ASP A 52 14.64 17.52 -9.56
CA ASP A 52 15.89 17.74 -10.28
C ASP A 52 16.13 16.72 -11.41
N ASN A 53 15.30 15.67 -11.53
CA ASN A 53 15.41 14.68 -12.61
C ASN A 53 14.88 15.25 -13.93
N GLN A 54 15.78 15.38 -14.91
CA GLN A 54 15.45 15.86 -16.27
C GLN A 54 14.70 14.80 -17.09
N ASP A 55 14.89 13.52 -16.77
CA ASP A 55 14.28 12.41 -17.49
C ASP A 55 12.98 12.00 -16.81
N THR A 56 11.85 12.33 -17.44
CA THR A 56 10.51 11.97 -16.97
C THR A 56 10.44 10.47 -16.67
N TYR A 57 10.87 9.60 -17.59
CA TYR A 57 10.84 8.13 -17.39
C TYR A 57 11.58 7.60 -16.14
N LEU A 58 12.52 8.37 -15.58
CA LEU A 58 13.30 7.94 -14.42
C LEU A 58 12.73 8.42 -13.07
N VAL A 59 11.63 9.17 -13.07
CA VAL A 59 11.01 9.72 -11.85
C VAL A 59 10.65 8.61 -10.86
N ASP A 60 10.09 7.49 -11.33
CA ASP A 60 9.64 6.39 -10.46
C ASP A 60 10.69 5.28 -10.26
N LYS A 61 11.95 5.51 -10.67
CA LYS A 61 13.01 4.48 -10.65
C LYS A 61 13.20 3.86 -9.26
N SER A 62 13.23 4.67 -8.20
CA SER A 62 13.43 4.22 -6.82
C SER A 62 12.25 3.37 -6.34
N SER A 63 11.03 3.81 -6.60
CA SER A 63 9.78 3.13 -6.23
C SER A 63 9.61 1.79 -6.93
N VAL A 64 9.86 1.74 -8.25
CA VAL A 64 9.86 0.51 -9.04
C VAL A 64 10.95 -0.45 -8.54
N LEU A 65 12.18 0.03 -8.34
CA LEU A 65 13.28 -0.82 -7.88
C LEU A 65 13.02 -1.40 -6.48
N CYS A 66 12.47 -0.60 -5.56
CA CYS A 66 12.07 -1.07 -4.24
C CYS A 66 10.99 -2.17 -4.35
N THR A 67 10.01 -1.98 -5.22
CA THR A 67 8.96 -2.98 -5.49
C THR A 67 9.57 -4.30 -5.96
N LEU A 68 10.46 -4.25 -6.96
CA LEU A 68 11.14 -5.43 -7.50
C LEU A 68 12.00 -6.14 -6.44
N ASN A 69 12.68 -5.39 -5.57
CA ASN A 69 13.45 -5.96 -4.46
C ASN A 69 12.56 -6.75 -3.48
N ILE A 70 11.38 -6.23 -3.15
CA ILE A 70 10.40 -6.94 -2.29
C ILE A 70 9.93 -8.23 -2.97
N ARG A 71 9.59 -8.17 -4.26
CA ARG A 71 9.19 -9.36 -5.03
C ARG A 71 10.29 -10.40 -5.10
N GLN A 72 11.56 -10.00 -5.16
CA GLN A 72 12.67 -10.93 -5.11
C GLN A 72 12.77 -11.65 -3.75
N ILE A 73 12.46 -10.96 -2.64
CA ILE A 73 12.41 -11.58 -1.30
C ILE A 73 11.26 -12.59 -1.23
N GLU A 74 10.09 -12.24 -1.76
CA GLU A 74 8.92 -13.13 -1.88
C GLU A 74 9.28 -14.41 -2.66
N MET A 75 9.90 -14.28 -3.84
CA MET A 75 10.33 -15.42 -4.66
C MET A 75 11.37 -16.30 -3.97
N LYS A 76 12.33 -15.71 -3.24
CA LYS A 76 13.33 -16.46 -2.47
C LYS A 76 12.69 -17.24 -1.32
N SER A 77 11.73 -16.64 -0.63
CA SER A 77 10.96 -17.30 0.44
C SER A 77 10.16 -18.48 -0.11
N ALA A 78 9.47 -18.30 -1.24
CA ALA A 78 8.73 -19.36 -1.91
C ALA A 78 9.63 -20.50 -2.45
N GLY A 79 10.78 -20.16 -3.04
CA GLY A 79 11.75 -21.14 -3.53
C GLY A 79 12.38 -21.99 -2.42
N PHE A 80 12.61 -21.40 -1.23
CA PHE A 80 13.12 -22.11 -0.06
C PHE A 80 12.13 -23.17 0.47
N VAL A 81 10.83 -22.86 0.49
CA VAL A 81 9.77 -23.82 0.85
C VAL A 81 9.76 -25.01 -0.13
N SER A 82 9.98 -24.75 -1.43
CA SER A 82 10.04 -25.81 -2.44
C SER A 82 11.20 -26.79 -2.23
N VAL A 83 12.37 -26.30 -1.79
CA VAL A 83 13.54 -27.15 -1.49
C VAL A 83 13.35 -27.97 -0.21
N MET A 84 12.70 -27.42 0.83
CA MET A 84 12.38 -28.19 2.04
C MET A 84 11.38 -29.34 1.78
N ASN A 85 10.45 -29.18 0.84
CA ASN A 85 9.55 -30.26 0.43
C ASN A 85 10.24 -31.36 -0.39
N LEU A 86 11.44 -31.14 -0.92
CA LEU A 86 12.19 -32.13 -1.69
C LEU A 86 13.06 -33.05 -0.81
N THR A 87 13.31 -32.71 0.45
CA THR A 87 14.15 -33.49 1.37
C THR A 87 13.36 -34.31 2.39
N GLY A 88 12.02 -34.24 2.36
CA GLY A 88 11.11 -35.04 3.20
C GLY A 88 10.15 -35.85 2.35
N GLN A 89 10.16 -37.17 2.53
CA GLN A 89 9.28 -38.17 1.92
C GLN A 89 7.82 -37.70 1.71
N SER A 90 7.29 -37.81 0.49
CA SER A 90 6.11 -38.64 0.16
C SER A 90 5.67 -38.47 -1.30
N THR A 91 5.31 -39.61 -1.88
CA THR A 91 4.76 -39.84 -3.20
C THR A 91 3.31 -39.38 -3.33
N LEU A 92 2.95 -38.87 -4.51
CA LEU A 92 1.60 -38.61 -5.05
C LEU A 92 0.93 -37.29 -4.61
N ASP A 93 0.49 -36.53 -5.63
CA ASP A 93 -0.34 -35.30 -5.63
C ASP A 93 0.41 -33.97 -5.87
N MET A 94 0.87 -33.81 -7.12
CA MET A 94 1.82 -32.77 -7.58
C MET A 94 1.19 -31.50 -8.18
N HIS A 95 -0.12 -31.20 -8.02
CA HIS A 95 -0.72 -30.04 -8.71
C HIS A 95 -1.55 -29.05 -7.87
N THR A 96 -1.91 -29.34 -6.62
CA THR A 96 -2.88 -28.52 -5.88
C THR A 96 -2.36 -27.84 -4.61
N ASN A 97 -1.21 -28.27 -4.06
CA ASN A 97 -0.68 -27.73 -2.80
C ASN A 97 0.48 -26.72 -2.95
N GLN A 98 1.03 -26.55 -4.15
CA GLN A 98 2.05 -25.51 -4.39
C GLN A 98 1.42 -24.12 -4.38
N THR A 99 0.21 -23.96 -4.93
CA THR A 99 -0.47 -22.66 -5.06
C THR A 99 -0.94 -22.10 -3.72
N THR A 100 -1.33 -22.95 -2.75
CA THR A 100 -1.87 -22.50 -1.46
C THR A 100 -0.82 -22.01 -0.47
N ALA A 101 0.41 -22.55 -0.52
CA ALA A 101 1.54 -22.03 0.25
C ALA A 101 2.20 -20.79 -0.41
N LEU A 102 2.22 -20.74 -1.75
CA LEU A 102 2.69 -19.57 -2.53
C LEU A 102 1.79 -18.34 -2.32
N LEU A 103 0.47 -18.51 -2.26
CA LEU A 103 -0.47 -17.41 -2.04
C LEU A 103 -0.42 -16.84 -0.61
N LYS A 104 0.04 -17.63 0.37
CA LYS A 104 0.07 -17.22 1.78
C LYS A 104 1.24 -16.26 2.11
N ASN A 105 2.26 -16.21 1.25
CA ASN A 105 3.45 -15.40 1.44
C ASN A 105 3.57 -14.22 0.47
N LYS A 106 2.52 -13.91 -0.32
CA LYS A 106 2.53 -12.72 -1.18
C LYS A 106 2.46 -11.47 -0.32
N ILE A 107 3.55 -10.72 -0.28
CA ILE A 107 3.61 -9.42 0.39
C ILE A 107 2.67 -8.48 -0.37
N ARG A 108 1.66 -7.95 0.32
CA ARG A 108 0.75 -6.98 -0.28
C ARG A 108 1.46 -5.63 -0.38
N THR A 109 1.91 -5.29 -1.58
CA THR A 109 2.61 -4.03 -1.85
C THR A 109 1.70 -3.08 -2.62
N LEU A 110 1.69 -1.80 -2.24
CA LEU A 110 1.08 -0.71 -2.99
C LEU A 110 2.19 0.28 -3.36
N THR A 111 2.40 0.50 -4.65
CA THR A 111 3.42 1.39 -5.17
C THR A 111 2.77 2.61 -5.82
N THR A 112 3.12 3.80 -5.34
CA THR A 112 2.70 5.05 -5.98
C THR A 112 3.58 5.36 -7.19
N LEU A 113 2.97 5.76 -8.30
CA LEU A 113 3.65 6.12 -9.53
C LEU A 113 3.27 7.54 -9.95
N THR A 114 4.26 8.30 -10.40
CA THR A 114 4.04 9.62 -11.00
C THR A 114 3.69 9.46 -12.47
N ILE A 115 4.23 8.42 -13.13
CA ILE A 115 4.05 8.18 -14.56
C ILE A 115 3.33 6.86 -14.79
N ASP A 116 2.18 6.96 -15.44
CA ASP A 116 1.30 5.84 -15.76
C ASP A 116 2.00 4.72 -16.52
N SER A 117 2.85 5.05 -17.50
CA SER A 117 3.54 4.05 -18.33
C SER A 117 4.60 3.23 -17.58
N ASN A 118 5.01 3.66 -16.38
CA ASN A 118 5.93 2.89 -15.55
C ASN A 118 5.24 1.71 -14.84
N VAL A 119 3.91 1.61 -14.91
CA VAL A 119 3.12 0.53 -14.30
C VAL A 119 3.54 -0.87 -14.78
N GLN A 120 3.97 -0.98 -16.05
CA GLN A 120 4.47 -2.23 -16.66
C GLN A 120 5.71 -2.80 -15.95
N TYR A 121 6.40 -2.02 -15.12
CA TYR A 121 7.58 -2.47 -14.39
C TYR A 121 7.24 -2.99 -12.98
N VAL A 122 5.99 -2.87 -12.54
CA VAL A 122 5.55 -3.23 -11.18
C VAL A 122 5.37 -4.73 -10.99
N GLU A 123 4.75 -5.43 -11.95
CA GLU A 123 4.59 -6.89 -11.93
C GLU A 123 5.29 -7.53 -13.13
N GLN A 124 6.25 -8.43 -12.87
CA GLN A 124 6.96 -9.15 -13.92
C GLN A 124 6.12 -10.34 -14.39
N GLY A 125 5.74 -10.35 -15.67
CA GLY A 125 4.97 -11.44 -16.27
C GLY A 125 3.47 -11.15 -16.41
N ASP A 126 3.09 -9.87 -16.37
CA ASP A 126 1.81 -9.45 -16.93
C ASP A 126 1.77 -9.73 -18.45
N THR A 127 0.58 -9.99 -18.96
CA THR A 127 0.31 -10.21 -20.39
C THR A 127 -0.38 -9.00 -21.01
N ASP A 128 -0.29 -7.86 -20.32
CA ASP A 128 -0.94 -6.62 -20.72
C ASP A 128 -0.33 -6.13 -22.04
N GLU A 129 -1.15 -5.56 -22.92
CA GLU A 129 -0.69 -5.03 -24.20
C GLU A 129 0.22 -3.81 -23.99
N VAL A 130 1.23 -3.67 -24.86
CA VAL A 130 2.05 -2.45 -24.93
C VAL A 130 1.10 -1.33 -25.38
N ASP A 131 0.94 -0.30 -24.55
CA ASP A 131 -0.02 0.83 -24.70
C ASP A 131 -1.44 0.62 -24.12
N LEU A 132 -1.63 -0.36 -23.22
CA LEU A 132 -2.86 -0.46 -22.45
C LEU A 132 -3.07 0.76 -21.53
N GLU A 133 -4.30 1.27 -21.45
CA GLU A 133 -4.64 2.38 -20.55
C GLU A 133 -4.44 1.97 -19.08
N PHE A 134 -3.89 2.88 -18.26
CA PHE A 134 -3.47 2.58 -16.88
C PHE A 134 -4.56 1.89 -16.04
N TYR A 135 -5.81 2.34 -16.12
CA TYR A 135 -6.90 1.80 -15.32
C TYR A 135 -7.35 0.39 -15.73
N LEU A 136 -6.89 -0.11 -16.88
CA LEU A 136 -7.12 -1.48 -17.36
C LEU A 136 -5.96 -2.43 -17.03
N THR A 137 -4.85 -1.89 -16.54
CA THR A 137 -3.66 -2.70 -16.23
C THR A 137 -3.87 -3.58 -15.01
N THR A 138 -3.23 -4.75 -15.03
CA THR A 138 -3.29 -5.74 -13.95
C THR A 138 -2.78 -5.18 -12.61
N PRO A 139 -1.66 -4.42 -12.55
CA PRO A 139 -1.18 -3.85 -11.29
C PRO A 139 -2.16 -2.83 -10.67
N PHE A 140 -2.90 -2.08 -11.49
CA PHE A 140 -3.93 -1.18 -11.00
C PHE A 140 -5.16 -1.95 -10.50
N ALA A 141 -5.68 -2.87 -11.32
CA ALA A 141 -6.88 -3.65 -10.98
C ALA A 141 -6.70 -4.53 -9.73
N SER A 142 -5.47 -5.02 -9.49
CA SER A 142 -5.12 -5.79 -8.29
C SER A 142 -4.84 -4.94 -7.06
N GLY A 143 -4.81 -3.61 -7.20
CA GLY A 143 -4.48 -2.66 -6.12
C GLY A 143 -3.01 -2.66 -5.73
N ALA A 144 -2.12 -3.07 -6.63
CA ALA A 144 -0.67 -3.08 -6.43
C ALA A 144 0.01 -1.77 -6.85
N ALA A 145 -0.60 -1.01 -7.78
CA ALA A 145 -0.13 0.28 -8.25
C ALA A 145 -1.20 1.35 -8.12
N PHE A 146 -0.77 2.58 -7.83
CA PHE A 146 -1.62 3.77 -7.80
C PHE A 146 -0.89 4.92 -8.49
N ALA A 147 -1.52 5.56 -9.47
CA ALA A 147 -0.94 6.70 -10.17
C ALA A 147 -1.62 8.02 -9.80
N ASP A 148 -0.85 9.10 -9.78
CA ASP A 148 -1.34 10.44 -9.46
C ASP A 148 -2.38 10.93 -10.49
N SER A 149 -2.25 10.53 -11.76
CA SER A 149 -3.16 10.85 -12.86
C SER A 149 -4.62 10.46 -12.59
N VAL A 150 -4.86 9.43 -11.78
CA VAL A 150 -6.22 8.98 -11.43
C VAL A 150 -6.94 10.05 -10.61
N LEU A 151 -6.22 10.90 -9.88
CA LEU A 151 -6.81 11.96 -9.07
C LEU A 151 -7.40 13.10 -9.93
N ASP A 152 -7.02 13.24 -11.20
CA ASP A 152 -7.56 14.27 -12.10
C ASP A 152 -9.07 14.11 -12.31
N CYS A 153 -9.60 12.88 -12.23
CA CYS A 153 -11.04 12.64 -12.33
C CYS A 153 -11.83 13.24 -11.15
N ILE A 154 -11.18 13.48 -10.01
CA ILE A 154 -11.83 14.08 -8.83
C ILE A 154 -12.27 15.51 -9.14
N LEU A 155 -11.51 16.26 -9.97
CA LEU A 155 -11.90 17.61 -10.37
C LEU A 155 -13.23 17.62 -11.12
N SER A 156 -13.42 16.66 -12.03
CA SER A 156 -14.68 16.50 -12.76
C SER A 156 -15.82 16.09 -11.80
N CYS A 157 -15.54 15.19 -10.85
CA CYS A 157 -16.51 14.80 -9.84
C CYS A 157 -16.92 15.99 -8.95
N ALA A 158 -15.97 16.84 -8.57
CA ALA A 158 -16.19 18.05 -7.79
C ALA A 158 -17.09 19.04 -8.54
N TYR A 159 -16.87 19.20 -9.85
CA TYR A 159 -17.66 20.10 -10.69
C TYR A 159 -19.13 19.68 -10.78
N TYR A 160 -19.40 18.37 -10.93
CA TYR A 160 -20.78 17.89 -11.08
C TYR A 160 -21.52 17.69 -9.75
N ASN A 161 -20.81 17.41 -8.67
CA ASN A 161 -21.44 17.15 -7.38
C ASN A 161 -20.55 17.62 -6.21
N ASP A 162 -20.92 18.76 -5.63
CA ASP A 162 -20.26 19.34 -4.46
C ASP A 162 -20.21 18.38 -3.27
N ASN A 163 -21.19 17.48 -3.13
CA ASN A 163 -21.23 16.52 -2.03
C ASN A 163 -20.31 15.31 -2.26
N ALA A 164 -19.93 15.00 -3.50
CA ALA A 164 -19.12 13.82 -3.80
C ALA A 164 -17.72 13.93 -3.19
N VAL A 165 -17.08 15.09 -3.29
CA VAL A 165 -15.76 15.33 -2.69
C VAL A 165 -15.82 15.31 -1.17
N ASN A 166 -16.86 15.91 -0.58
CA ASN A 166 -17.07 15.88 0.88
C ASN A 166 -17.26 14.44 1.39
N LEU A 167 -18.02 13.62 0.64
CA LEU A 167 -18.18 12.21 0.96
C LEU A 167 -16.86 11.44 0.88
N LEU A 168 -16.11 11.59 -0.23
CA LEU A 168 -14.81 10.95 -0.42
C LEU A 168 -13.85 11.34 0.71
N ARG A 169 -13.77 12.63 1.01
CA ARG A 169 -12.97 13.17 2.11
C ARG A 169 -13.35 12.49 3.43
N ASN A 170 -14.63 12.40 3.77
CA ASN A 170 -15.09 11.80 5.01
C ASN A 170 -14.79 10.30 5.11
N ILE A 171 -14.92 9.57 4.01
CA ILE A 171 -14.62 8.12 3.98
C ILE A 171 -13.11 7.89 4.11
N LEU A 172 -12.28 8.65 3.39
CA LEU A 172 -10.83 8.45 3.33
C LEU A 172 -10.10 8.93 4.58
N THR A 173 -10.43 10.13 5.07
CA THR A 173 -9.76 10.74 6.24
C THR A 173 -10.38 10.31 7.58
N GLY A 174 -11.47 9.54 7.54
CA GLY A 174 -12.23 9.14 8.72
C GLY A 174 -13.15 10.22 9.28
N GLY A 175 -13.47 11.26 8.51
CA GLY A 175 -14.35 12.35 8.92
C GLY A 175 -13.58 13.44 9.66
N VAL A 176 -13.13 14.43 8.88
CA VAL A 176 -12.50 15.65 9.40
C VAL A 176 -13.60 16.67 9.66
N ASP A 177 -13.67 17.13 10.91
CA ASP A 177 -14.62 18.17 11.34
C ASP A 177 -14.06 19.56 10.98
N VAL A 178 -14.92 20.53 10.68
CA VAL A 178 -14.51 21.91 10.35
C VAL A 178 -13.75 22.54 11.52
N GLN A 179 -14.15 22.21 12.75
CA GLN A 179 -13.44 22.64 13.96
C GLN A 179 -12.00 22.15 14.02
N LEU A 180 -11.73 20.93 13.51
CA LEU A 180 -10.39 20.38 13.46
C LEU A 180 -9.55 21.10 12.40
N GLU A 181 -10.15 21.45 11.27
CA GLU A 181 -9.47 22.25 10.24
C GLU A 181 -9.07 23.63 10.75
N GLU A 182 -9.94 24.29 11.51
CA GLU A 182 -9.68 25.60 12.11
C GLU A 182 -8.49 25.53 13.08
N ILE A 183 -8.47 24.54 13.98
CA ILE A 183 -7.36 24.33 14.91
C ILE A 183 -6.05 24.08 14.15
N LEU A 184 -6.07 23.24 13.10
CA LEU A 184 -4.90 22.96 12.28
C LEU A 184 -4.44 24.20 11.50
N ALA A 185 -5.37 25.04 11.04
CA ALA A 185 -5.08 26.29 10.32
C ALA A 185 -4.43 27.34 11.23
N GLU A 186 -4.75 27.35 12.53
CA GLU A 186 -4.08 28.16 13.55
C GLU A 186 -2.66 27.65 13.90
N GLY A 187 -2.24 26.53 13.31
CA GLY A 187 -0.99 25.84 13.66
C GLY A 187 -1.09 24.99 14.93
N GLY A 188 -2.30 24.76 15.42
CA GLY A 188 -2.56 23.81 16.50
C GLY A 188 -2.29 22.38 16.02
N GLY A 189 -1.50 21.63 16.79
CA GLY A 189 -1.31 20.20 16.55
C GLY A 189 -2.50 19.36 17.05
N PHE A 190 -2.41 18.05 16.86
CA PHE A 190 -3.33 17.14 17.53
C PHE A 190 -3.11 17.19 19.04
N THR A 191 -4.18 17.32 19.80
CA THR A 191 -4.13 17.33 21.27
C THR A 191 -5.09 16.29 21.82
N GLN A 192 -4.67 15.63 22.91
CA GLN A 192 -5.53 14.68 23.60
C GLN A 192 -6.64 15.43 24.33
N CYS A 193 -7.88 14.99 24.15
CA CYS A 193 -9.03 15.52 24.87
C CYS A 193 -9.90 14.36 25.37
N GLU A 194 -10.22 14.38 26.67
CA GLU A 194 -11.06 13.36 27.33
C GLU A 194 -12.47 13.91 27.60
N SER A 195 -13.15 14.38 26.54
CA SER A 195 -14.54 14.82 26.64
C SER A 195 -15.52 13.70 26.30
N THR A 196 -16.59 13.58 27.09
CA THR A 196 -17.65 12.58 26.90
C THR A 196 -18.40 12.75 25.58
N ASP A 197 -18.47 13.97 25.04
CA ASP A 197 -19.13 14.22 23.75
C ASP A 197 -18.27 13.79 22.57
N ILE A 198 -16.94 13.79 22.71
CA ILE A 198 -16.00 13.29 21.70
C ILE A 198 -16.07 11.77 21.60
N LEU A 199 -16.32 11.07 22.72
CA LEU A 199 -16.49 9.62 22.70
C LEU A 199 -17.67 9.17 21.84
N LYS A 200 -18.75 9.96 21.79
CA LYS A 200 -19.91 9.69 20.91
C LYS A 200 -19.54 9.77 19.43
N LYS A 201 -18.59 10.64 19.06
CA LYS A 201 -18.08 10.78 17.67
C LYS A 201 -17.26 9.56 17.19
N ARG A 202 -16.92 8.61 18.07
CA ARG A 202 -16.17 7.38 17.70
C ARG A 202 -17.02 6.34 16.97
N ASN A 203 -18.35 6.43 17.03
CA ASN A 203 -19.27 5.47 16.42
C ASN A 203 -19.50 5.74 14.92
N ARG A 204 -18.42 5.74 14.16
CA ARG A 204 -18.43 5.90 12.69
C ARG A 204 -18.16 4.58 12.00
N ALA A 205 -18.70 4.44 10.78
CA ALA A 205 -18.45 3.27 9.95
C ALA A 205 -16.94 3.12 9.66
N ARG A 206 -16.48 1.87 9.60
CA ARG A 206 -15.09 1.52 9.25
C ARG A 206 -15.10 0.66 8.01
N VAL A 207 -14.11 0.86 7.15
CA VAL A 207 -13.91 0.00 5.99
C VAL A 207 -13.07 -1.20 6.43
N ALA A 208 -13.58 -2.40 6.17
CA ALA A 208 -12.90 -3.65 6.47
C ALA A 208 -13.13 -4.64 5.33
N VAL A 209 -12.12 -5.49 5.07
CA VAL A 209 -12.25 -6.64 4.18
C VAL A 209 -12.59 -7.84 5.05
N LEU A 210 -13.64 -8.58 4.66
CA LEU A 210 -14.08 -9.80 5.33
C LEU A 210 -13.79 -10.99 4.43
N GLU A 211 -13.16 -12.02 4.98
CA GLU A 211 -12.97 -13.27 4.26
C GLU A 211 -14.26 -14.10 4.33
N ILE A 212 -14.75 -14.55 3.18
CA ILE A 212 -16.02 -15.31 3.08
C ILE A 212 -15.98 -16.58 3.93
N ARG A 213 -14.81 -17.20 4.08
CA ARG A 213 -14.60 -18.41 4.90
C ARG A 213 -14.90 -18.20 6.39
N GLU A 214 -14.68 -16.99 6.90
CA GLU A 214 -15.00 -16.65 8.30
C GLU A 214 -16.50 -16.43 8.50
N LEU A 215 -17.22 -16.08 7.43
CA LEU A 215 -18.65 -15.75 7.49
C LEU A 215 -19.55 -16.99 7.35
N ILE A 216 -19.09 -18.02 6.65
CA ILE A 216 -19.85 -19.27 6.44
C ILE A 216 -18.91 -20.47 6.62
N PRO A 217 -18.80 -21.03 7.85
CA PRO A 217 -17.87 -22.11 8.13
C PRO A 217 -18.19 -23.46 7.45
N ASP A 218 -19.39 -23.62 6.88
CA ASP A 218 -19.90 -24.88 6.34
C ASP A 218 -19.91 -25.00 4.79
N ILE A 219 -19.32 -24.05 4.04
CA ILE A 219 -19.24 -24.18 2.58
C ILE A 219 -17.95 -24.92 2.21
N ASP A 220 -18.09 -26.22 2.00
CA ASP A 220 -17.11 -27.10 1.38
C ASP A 220 -17.01 -26.75 -0.11
N ILE A 221 -16.12 -25.81 -0.46
CA ILE A 221 -15.82 -25.47 -1.87
C ILE A 221 -14.93 -26.59 -2.42
N ARG A 222 -15.57 -27.65 -2.93
CA ARG A 222 -14.94 -28.65 -3.81
C ARG A 222 -14.68 -28.10 -5.20
#